data_AF-A0A821P386-F1
#
_entry.id   AF-A0A821P386-F1
#
_cell.length_a   1.000
_cell.length_b   1.000
_cell.length_c   1.000
_cell.angle_alpha   90.00
_cell.angle_beta   90.00
_cell.angle_gamma   90.00
#
_symmetry.space_group_name_H-M   'P 1'
#
loop_
_entity.id
_entity.type
_entity.pdbx_description
1 polymer ?
#
loop_
_entity_poly.entity_id
_entity_poly.type
_entity_poly.pdbx_seq_one_letter_code
_entity_poly.pdbx_strand_id
1 'polypeptide(L)'
;VEENDIIILDRGFRDSLGVLKSIGIDVAMPSFLGPKQNQSDVQDANNSRFVTILRWVVESVNARIKRFKSFNQVIPNSLLPYVQDFIYIVAALLNCFHVSMVTPSPNDDETVRRMNSLRTQNNTLQIFLTNYNLARNSIWN
;
A
#
# COMPACT_ATOMS: atom_id res chain seq x y z
N VAL A 1 -5.32 9.20 -15.41
CA VAL A 1 -4.11 9.68 -14.72
C VAL A 1 -3.99 11.13 -15.09
N GLU A 2 -4.27 11.97 -14.12
CA GLU A 2 -4.16 13.42 -14.21
C GLU A 2 -2.82 13.87 -13.63
N GLU A 3 -2.44 15.10 -13.92
CA GLU A 3 -1.23 15.70 -13.37
C GLU A 3 -1.35 15.78 -11.84
N ASN A 4 -0.32 15.30 -11.13
CA ASN A 4 -0.27 15.10 -9.65
C ASN A 4 -1.00 13.86 -9.11
N ASP A 5 -1.49 12.96 -9.95
CA ASP A 5 -1.93 11.66 -9.48
C ASP A 5 -0.75 10.85 -8.92
N ILE A 6 -0.95 10.27 -7.73
CA ILE A 6 0.01 9.37 -7.10
C ILE A 6 -0.46 7.93 -7.29
N ILE A 7 0.35 7.13 -7.97
CA ILE A 7 0.11 5.69 -8.08
C ILE A 7 0.70 4.97 -6.88
N ILE A 8 -0.10 4.10 -6.27
CA ILE A 8 0.35 3.22 -5.20
C ILE A 8 0.77 1.89 -5.80
N LEU A 9 2.03 1.54 -5.61
CA LEU A 9 2.57 0.27 -6.10
C LEU A 9 2.94 -0.66 -4.95
N ASP A 10 2.76 -1.95 -5.21
CA ASP A 10 3.33 -2.96 -4.35
C ASP A 10 4.84 -3.11 -4.57
N ARG A 11 5.51 -3.69 -3.58
CA ARG A 11 6.98 -3.82 -3.53
C ARG A 11 7.57 -4.58 -4.71
N GLY A 12 6.81 -5.48 -5.35
CA GLY A 12 7.25 -6.25 -6.52
C GLY A 12 7.45 -5.43 -7.80
N PHE A 13 6.96 -4.18 -7.86
CA PHE A 13 7.02 -3.32 -9.06
C PHE A 13 8.17 -2.31 -9.02
N ARG A 14 9.18 -2.54 -8.17
CA ARG A 14 10.33 -1.64 -7.98
C ARG A 14 11.03 -1.29 -9.30
N ASP A 15 11.19 -2.27 -10.18
CA ASP A 15 11.92 -2.09 -11.44
C ASP A 15 11.13 -1.23 -12.45
N SER A 16 9.83 -1.05 -12.23
CA SER A 16 8.95 -0.20 -13.05
C SER A 16 9.01 1.28 -12.65
N LEU A 17 9.62 1.63 -11.52
CA LEU A 17 9.66 3.01 -11.01
C LEU A 17 10.33 3.98 -12.00
N GLY A 18 11.40 3.56 -12.66
CA GLY A 18 12.10 4.40 -13.64
C GLY A 18 11.20 4.76 -14.82
N VAL A 19 10.47 3.77 -15.34
CA VAL A 19 9.53 3.95 -16.44
C VAL A 19 8.39 4.87 -16.04
N LEU A 20 7.79 4.66 -14.86
CA LEU A 20 6.67 5.46 -14.38
C LEU A 20 7.06 6.94 -14.17
N LYS A 21 8.24 7.18 -13.60
CA LYS A 21 8.77 8.55 -13.47
C LYS A 21 9.07 9.19 -14.82
N SER A 22 9.57 8.44 -15.80
CA SER A 22 9.87 8.99 -17.14
C SER A 22 8.62 9.45 -17.90
N ILE A 23 7.44 8.91 -17.55
CA ILE A 23 6.15 9.32 -18.12
C ILE A 23 5.40 10.32 -17.21
N GLY A 24 6.08 10.89 -16.21
CA GLY A 24 5.54 11.94 -15.35
C GLY A 24 4.60 11.45 -14.25
N ILE A 25 4.65 10.16 -13.90
CA ILE A 25 3.79 9.59 -12.87
C ILE A 25 4.55 9.49 -11.54
N ASP A 26 3.98 10.11 -10.51
CA ASP A 26 4.46 9.96 -9.15
C ASP A 26 4.00 8.64 -8.54
N VAL A 27 4.88 8.04 -7.74
CA VAL A 27 4.65 6.72 -7.17
C VAL A 27 4.91 6.73 -5.67
N ALA A 28 3.99 6.14 -4.92
CA ALA A 28 4.16 5.82 -3.51
C ALA A 28 4.28 4.29 -3.33
N MET A 29 5.26 3.87 -2.52
CA MET A 29 5.44 2.48 -2.12
C MET A 29 5.93 2.39 -0.68
N PRO A 30 5.72 1.25 0.01
CA PRO A 30 6.33 1.01 1.31
C PRO A 30 7.86 1.15 1.23
N SER A 31 8.47 1.77 2.24
CA SER A 31 9.91 1.99 2.29
C SER A 31 10.70 0.69 2.44
N PHE A 32 11.95 0.72 1.96
CA PHE A 32 12.89 -0.38 2.12
C PHE A 32 13.80 -0.11 3.30
N LEU A 33 14.09 -1.14 4.10
CA LEU A 33 15.24 -1.09 4.98
C LEU A 33 16.50 -1.08 4.13
N GLY A 34 17.37 -0.11 4.38
CA GLY A 34 18.68 -0.04 3.76
C GLY A 34 19.59 -1.19 4.21
N PRO A 35 20.70 -1.44 3.50
CA PRO A 35 21.70 -2.40 3.93
C PRO A 35 22.15 -2.12 5.38
N LYS A 36 22.16 -3.15 6.22
CA LYS A 36 22.52 -3.07 7.66
C LYS A 36 21.56 -2.25 8.54
N GLN A 37 20.38 -1.87 8.06
CA GLN A 37 19.34 -1.29 8.89
C GLN A 37 18.38 -2.37 9.39
N ASN A 38 18.19 -2.42 10.71
CA ASN A 38 17.23 -3.34 11.33
C ASN A 38 15.85 -2.70 11.54
N GLN A 39 15.76 -1.38 11.43
CA GLN A 39 14.55 -0.59 11.66
C GLN A 39 14.51 0.60 10.69
N SER A 40 13.30 0.97 10.26
CA SER A 40 13.06 2.17 9.46
C SER A 40 13.20 3.41 10.33
N ASP A 41 13.56 4.53 9.72
CA ASP A 41 13.39 5.81 10.41
C ASP A 41 11.89 6.13 10.62
N VAL A 42 11.63 7.12 11.46
CA VAL A 42 10.26 7.50 11.82
C VAL A 42 9.45 7.94 10.60
N GLN A 43 10.07 8.71 9.70
CA GLN A 43 9.39 9.29 8.54
C GLN A 43 9.02 8.20 7.53
N ASP A 44 9.95 7.31 7.24
CA ASP A 44 9.79 6.13 6.39
C ASP A 44 8.77 5.15 6.96
N ALA A 45 8.80 4.93 8.28
CA ALA A 45 7.79 4.10 8.94
C ALA A 45 6.39 4.72 8.84
N ASN A 46 6.27 6.03 9.03
CA ASN A 46 5.00 6.74 8.90
C ASN A 46 4.47 6.73 7.47
N ASN A 47 5.33 6.99 6.49
CA ASN A 47 5.01 6.91 5.07
C ASN A 47 4.56 5.49 4.68
N SER A 48 5.26 4.46 5.15
CA SER A 48 4.89 3.06 4.91
C SER A 48 3.54 2.67 5.50
N ARG A 49 3.22 3.15 6.71
CA ARG A 49 1.89 2.97 7.30
C ARG A 49 0.82 3.65 6.46
N PHE A 50 1.07 4.88 6.04
CA PHE A 50 0.14 5.63 5.18
C PHE A 50 -0.16 4.89 3.87
N VAL A 51 0.89 4.43 3.17
CA VAL A 51 0.74 3.62 1.93
C VAL A 51 0.00 2.30 2.20
N THR A 52 0.30 1.63 3.33
CA THR A 52 -0.32 0.35 3.70
C THR A 52 -1.82 0.46 3.91
N ILE A 53 -2.29 1.54 4.54
CA ILE A 53 -3.71 1.78 4.74
C ILE A 53 -4.43 1.88 3.38
N LEU A 54 -3.86 2.62 2.42
CA LEU A 54 -4.45 2.77 1.10
C LEU A 54 -4.40 1.46 0.30
N ARG A 55 -3.32 0.68 0.44
CA ARG A 55 -3.18 -0.66 -0.15
C ARG A 55 -4.30 -1.61 0.31
N TRP A 56 -4.79 -1.49 1.55
CA TRP A 56 -5.88 -2.34 2.06
C TRP A 56 -7.13 -2.28 1.18
N VAL A 57 -7.46 -1.11 0.61
CA VAL A 57 -8.61 -0.97 -0.30
C VAL A 57 -8.39 -1.79 -1.56
N VAL A 58 -7.21 -1.67 -2.18
CA VAL A 58 -6.83 -2.42 -3.39
C VAL A 58 -6.83 -3.93 -3.11
N GLU A 59 -6.30 -4.34 -1.97
CA GLU A 59 -6.28 -5.75 -1.57
C GLU A 59 -7.66 -6.32 -1.32
N SER A 60 -8.57 -5.51 -0.79
CA SER A 60 -9.97 -5.87 -0.64
C SER A 60 -10.63 -6.12 -2.00
N VAL A 61 -10.30 -5.32 -3.03
CA VAL A 61 -10.80 -5.54 -4.41
C VAL A 61 -10.25 -6.88 -4.93
N ASN A 62 -8.94 -7.04 -4.83
CA ASN A 62 -8.25 -8.23 -5.32
C ASN A 62 -8.75 -9.50 -4.63
N ALA A 63 -9.06 -9.44 -3.33
CA ALA A 63 -9.64 -10.55 -2.60
C ALA A 63 -11.02 -10.94 -3.15
N ARG A 64 -11.85 -9.98 -3.59
CA ARG A 64 -13.14 -10.28 -4.24
C ARG A 64 -12.95 -10.93 -5.61
N ILE A 65 -12.03 -10.43 -6.43
CA ILE A 65 -11.72 -11.02 -7.74
C ILE A 65 -11.21 -12.46 -7.56
N LYS A 66 -10.34 -12.70 -6.58
CA LYS A 66 -9.80 -14.04 -6.28
C LYS A 66 -10.85 -15.02 -5.73
N ARG A 67 -12.08 -14.59 -5.40
CA ARG A 67 -13.17 -15.55 -5.08
C ARG A 67 -13.62 -16.34 -6.31
N PHE A 68 -13.38 -15.82 -7.52
CA PHE A 68 -13.65 -16.56 -8.74
C PHE A 68 -12.57 -17.63 -8.92
N LYS A 69 -12.98 -18.90 -8.95
CA LYS A 69 -12.08 -20.06 -8.96
C LYS A 69 -10.99 -19.97 -10.03
N SER A 70 -11.31 -19.46 -11.21
CA SER A 70 -10.35 -19.29 -12.32
C SER A 70 -9.18 -18.37 -11.98
N PHE A 71 -9.39 -17.35 -11.13
CA PHE A 71 -8.36 -16.40 -10.69
C PHE A 71 -7.65 -16.81 -9.40
N ASN A 72 -8.16 -17.84 -8.72
CA ASN A 72 -7.52 -18.44 -7.55
C ASN A 72 -6.60 -19.62 -7.90
N GLN A 73 -6.44 -19.91 -9.19
CA GLN A 73 -5.63 -21.01 -9.70
C GLN A 73 -4.61 -20.46 -10.71
N VAL A 74 -3.62 -21.28 -11.03
CA VAL A 74 -2.65 -20.94 -12.09
C VAL A 74 -3.40 -20.86 -13.42
N ILE A 75 -3.30 -19.69 -14.07
CA ILE A 75 -3.89 -19.47 -15.39
C ILE A 75 -2.95 -20.06 -16.44
N PRO A 76 -3.41 -20.98 -17.31
CA PRO A 76 -2.61 -21.50 -18.41
C PRO A 76 -2.13 -20.39 -19.35
N ASN A 77 -0.90 -20.51 -19.87
CA ASN A 77 -0.33 -19.51 -20.78
C ASN A 77 -1.16 -19.27 -22.04
N SER A 78 -1.91 -20.28 -22.50
CA SER A 78 -2.83 -20.16 -23.65
C SER A 78 -3.97 -19.17 -23.41
N LEU A 79 -4.29 -18.88 -22.15
CA LEU A 79 -5.36 -17.96 -21.75
C LEU A 79 -4.85 -16.55 -21.43
N LEU A 80 -3.54 -16.32 -21.40
CA LEU A 80 -2.97 -14.99 -21.14
C LEU A 80 -3.47 -13.90 -22.09
N PRO A 81 -3.68 -14.15 -23.41
CA PRO A 81 -4.23 -13.13 -24.29
C PRO A 81 -5.62 -12.64 -23.89
N TYR A 82 -6.38 -13.47 -23.15
CA TYR A 82 -7.77 -13.20 -22.76
C TYR A 82 -7.91 -12.81 -21.27
N VAL A 83 -6.81 -12.76 -20.51
CA VAL A 83 -6.85 -12.48 -19.07
C VAL A 83 -7.48 -11.12 -18.77
N GLN A 84 -7.23 -10.14 -19.63
CA GLN A 84 -7.80 -8.80 -19.51
C GLN A 84 -9.33 -8.86 -19.63
N ASP A 85 -9.86 -9.57 -20.62
CA ASP A 85 -11.30 -9.74 -20.81
C ASP A 85 -11.94 -10.44 -19.62
N PHE A 86 -11.29 -11.48 -19.09
CA PHE A 86 -11.78 -12.17 -17.90
C PHE A 86 -11.86 -11.23 -16.68
N ILE A 87 -10.86 -10.36 -16.48
CA ILE A 87 -10.87 -9.37 -15.39
C ILE A 87 -12.01 -8.38 -15.60
N TYR A 88 -12.23 -7.88 -16.81
CA TYR A 88 -13.33 -6.95 -17.09
C TYR A 88 -14.70 -7.58 -16.86
N ILE A 89 -14.91 -8.81 -17.32
CA ILE A 89 -16.15 -9.55 -17.08
C ILE A 89 -16.37 -9.71 -15.57
N VAL A 90 -15.38 -10.18 -14.82
CA VAL A 90 -15.49 -10.35 -13.36
C VAL A 90 -15.74 -9.03 -12.66
N ALA A 91 -15.05 -7.96 -13.03
CA ALA A 91 -15.25 -6.64 -12.46
C ALA A 91 -16.67 -6.11 -12.74
N ALA A 92 -17.19 -6.30 -13.96
CA ALA A 92 -18.56 -5.92 -14.31
C ALA A 92 -19.60 -6.69 -13.48
N LEU A 93 -19.41 -8.00 -13.30
CA LEU A 93 -20.27 -8.82 -12.45
C LEU A 93 -20.21 -8.37 -10.99
N LEU A 94 -19.01 -8.11 -10.45
CA LEU A 94 -18.84 -7.59 -9.10
C LEU A 94 -19.57 -6.25 -8.92
N ASN A 95 -19.43 -5.34 -9.88
CA ASN A 95 -20.09 -4.03 -9.81
C ASN A 95 -21.61 -4.10 -9.96
N CYS A 96 -22.13 -5.08 -10.71
CA CYS A 96 -23.56 -5.25 -10.93
C CYS A 96 -24.27 -5.92 -9.74
N PHE A 97 -23.63 -6.93 -9.12
CA PHE A 97 -24.31 -7.82 -8.17
C PHE A 97 -23.79 -7.75 -6.73
N HIS A 98 -22.64 -7.11 -6.46
CA HIS A 98 -22.12 -7.00 -5.11
C HIS A 98 -22.26 -5.58 -4.54
N VAL A 99 -22.38 -5.49 -3.22
CA VAL A 99 -22.36 -4.21 -2.49
C VAL A 99 -21.04 -3.50 -2.74
N SER A 100 -21.09 -2.18 -2.96
CA SER A 100 -19.89 -1.34 -3.05
C SER A 100 -18.92 -1.64 -1.90
N MET A 101 -17.63 -1.70 -2.20
CA MET A 101 -16.61 -1.86 -1.15
C MET A 101 -16.37 -0.60 -0.35
N VAL A 102 -16.52 0.54 -1.01
CA VAL A 102 -16.35 1.85 -0.39
C VAL A 102 -17.74 2.43 -0.28
N THR A 103 -18.23 2.47 0.94
CA THR A 103 -19.44 3.21 1.28
C THR A 103 -18.97 4.44 2.02
N PRO A 104 -19.33 5.66 1.57
CA PRO A 104 -18.95 6.88 2.25
C PRO A 104 -19.41 6.82 3.71
N SER A 105 -18.45 6.99 4.62
CA SER A 105 -18.72 7.13 6.05
C SER A 105 -18.67 8.61 6.42
N PRO A 106 -19.55 9.09 7.32
CA PRO A 106 -19.47 10.45 7.86
C PRO A 106 -18.10 10.77 8.49
N ASN A 107 -17.35 9.74 8.91
CA ASN A 107 -16.05 9.87 9.57
C ASN A 107 -14.86 9.76 8.61
N ASP A 108 -15.08 9.64 7.29
CA ASP A 108 -13.99 9.51 6.32
C ASP A 108 -13.08 10.75 6.35
N ASP A 109 -13.66 11.94 6.42
CA ASP A 109 -12.91 13.20 6.53
C ASP A 109 -12.07 13.29 7.80
N GLU A 110 -12.61 12.81 8.94
CA GLU A 110 -11.89 12.76 10.20
C GLU A 110 -10.73 11.76 10.11
N THR A 111 -10.99 10.60 9.51
CA THR A 111 -10.00 9.55 9.28
C THR A 111 -8.84 10.07 8.42
N VAL A 112 -9.15 10.77 7.32
CA VAL A 112 -8.15 11.41 6.45
C VAL A 112 -7.34 12.46 7.20
N ARG A 113 -8.00 13.34 7.98
CA ARG A 113 -7.31 14.33 8.81
C ARG A 113 -6.38 13.67 9.82
N ARG A 114 -6.84 12.61 10.49
CA ARG A 114 -6.05 11.86 11.46
C ARG A 114 -4.85 11.22 10.79
N MET A 115 -5.02 10.54 9.67
CA MET A 115 -3.92 9.91 8.92
C MET A 115 -2.87 10.93 8.49
N ASN A 116 -3.29 12.10 8.00
CA ASN A 116 -2.37 13.18 7.64
C ASN A 116 -1.59 13.70 8.86
N SER A 117 -2.24 13.87 10.02
CA SER A 117 -1.55 14.29 11.25
C SER A 117 -0.52 13.27 11.75
N LEU A 118 -0.83 11.98 11.63
CA LEU A 118 0.06 10.88 12.03
C LEU A 118 1.27 10.74 11.10
N ARG A 119 1.11 11.08 9.82
CA ARG A 119 2.19 10.99 8.82
C ARG A 119 3.41 11.83 9.20
N THR A 120 3.19 12.98 9.84
CA THR A 120 4.26 13.92 10.23
C THR A 120 4.63 13.83 11.72
N GLN A 121 4.05 12.86 12.46
CA GLN A 121 4.27 12.78 13.89
C GLN A 121 5.61 12.10 14.22
N ASN A 122 6.38 12.75 15.10
CA ASN A 122 7.63 12.19 15.62
C ASN A 122 7.38 11.03 16.61
N ASN A 123 8.35 10.12 16.69
CA ASN A 123 8.33 9.03 17.67
C ASN A 123 8.72 9.55 19.06
N THR A 124 7.73 9.88 19.88
CA THR A 124 7.93 10.40 21.24
C THR A 124 8.66 9.42 22.15
N LEU A 125 8.46 8.10 21.97
CA LEU A 125 9.18 7.08 22.72
C LEU A 125 10.66 7.07 22.36
N GLN A 126 11.01 7.18 21.07
CA GLN A 126 12.40 7.27 20.64
C GLN A 126 13.08 8.53 21.19
N ILE A 127 12.38 9.67 21.19
CA ILE A 127 12.87 10.92 21.80
C ILE A 127 13.13 10.70 23.29
N PHE A 128 12.18 10.10 24.02
CA PHE A 128 12.33 9.79 25.43
C PHE A 128 13.54 8.87 25.69
N LEU A 129 13.64 7.75 24.97
CA LEU A 129 14.76 6.81 25.13
C LEU A 129 16.12 7.47 24.85
N THR A 130 16.17 8.41 23.90
CA THR A 130 17.39 9.16 23.58
C THR A 130 17.72 10.17 24.67
N ASN A 131 16.74 10.96 25.11
CA ASN A 131 16.91 11.98 26.14
C ASN A 131 17.40 11.40 27.48
N TYR A 132 16.96 10.18 27.81
CA TYR A 132 17.33 9.49 29.04
C TYR A 132 18.44 8.43 28.83
N ASN A 133 19.06 8.34 27.65
CA ASN A 133 20.09 7.35 27.30
C ASN A 133 19.69 5.88 27.57
N LEU A 134 18.40 5.56 27.44
CA LEU A 134 17.83 4.24 27.70
C LEU A 134 17.89 3.32 26.47
N ALA A 135 18.35 3.82 25.33
CA ALA A 135 18.34 3.10 24.05
C ALA A 135 19.40 1.99 23.92
N ARG A 136 20.36 1.87 24.85
CA ARG A 136 21.36 0.78 24.88
C ARG A 136 21.54 0.27 26.29
N ASN A 137 20.98 -0.91 26.59
CA ASN A 137 21.40 -1.82 27.67
C ASN A 137 20.80 -3.21 27.45
N SER A 138 21.12 -3.84 26.32
CA SER A 138 20.92 -5.28 26.15
C SER A 138 22.25 -5.94 25.76
N ILE A 139 23.26 -5.74 26.61
CA ILE A 139 24.32 -6.72 26.78
C ILE A 139 23.75 -7.73 27.78
N TRP A 140 23.02 -8.71 27.27
CA TRP A 140 22.77 -9.93 28.04
C TRP A 140 24.00 -10.80 27.84
N ASN A 141 24.88 -10.81 28.84
CA ASN A 141 25.97 -11.78 28.96
C ASN A 141 25.41 -13.19 29.15
#